data_AF-A0A1G1A580-F1
#
_entry.id   AF-A0A1G1A580-F1
#
_cell.length_a   1.000
_cell.length_b   1.000
_cell.length_c   1.000
_cell.angle_alpha   90.00
_cell.angle_beta   90.00
_cell.angle_gamma   90.00
#
_symmetry.space_group_name_H-M   'P 1'
#
loop_
_entity.id
_entity.type
_entity.pdbx_description
1 polymer ?
#
loop_
_entity_poly.entity_id
_entity_poly.type
_entity_poly.pdbx_seq_one_letter_code
_entity_poly.pdbx_strand_id
1 'polypeptide(L)'
;MGKAVPEGARKGGLGLDFPAGRVLFKRLTEHAKSIEQATNLNLTDFSCRHLTVDDIWIPLGESLLIEMFRPLWNLAVDGFGNHDPGGRRAAQNISPWDVLHPGRPWAAKLSSGKTEADVLAGIKKHREQHK
;
A
#
# COMPACT_ATOMS: atom_id res chain seq x y z
N MET A 1 -0.45 4.11 -5.71
CA MET A 1 -1.89 3.99 -6.03
C MET A 1 -2.51 2.93 -5.14
N GLY A 2 -3.77 3.10 -4.75
CA GLY A 2 -4.46 2.15 -3.88
C GLY A 2 -5.97 2.35 -3.90
N LYS A 3 -6.71 1.35 -3.43
CA LYS A 3 -8.16 1.41 -3.25
C LYS A 3 -8.61 1.19 -1.81
N ALA A 4 -9.83 1.62 -1.53
CA ALA A 4 -10.60 1.24 -0.35
C ALA A 4 -11.97 0.77 -0.81
N VAL A 5 -12.43 -0.35 -0.25
CA VAL A 5 -13.74 -0.94 -0.57
C VAL A 5 -14.45 -1.20 0.76
N PRO A 6 -15.77 -0.96 0.88
CA PRO A 6 -16.52 -1.25 2.09
C PRO A 6 -16.37 -2.70 2.56
N GLU A 7 -16.38 -2.90 3.88
CA GLU A 7 -16.40 -4.26 4.43
C GLU A 7 -17.69 -4.98 3.99
N GLY A 8 -17.56 -6.24 3.56
CA GLY A 8 -18.68 -7.05 3.09
C GLY A 8 -19.08 -6.85 1.62
N ALA A 9 -18.61 -5.79 0.94
CA ALA A 9 -18.81 -5.62 -0.50
C ALA A 9 -18.26 -6.80 -1.33
N ARG A 10 -17.26 -7.52 -0.81
CA ARG A 10 -16.69 -8.74 -1.42
C ARG A 10 -17.54 -9.99 -1.26
N LYS A 11 -18.48 -10.04 -0.31
CA LYS A 11 -19.29 -11.24 0.01
C LYS A 11 -20.71 -11.19 -0.57
N GLY A 12 -21.13 -10.05 -1.13
CA GLY A 12 -22.51 -9.83 -1.57
C GLY A 12 -23.51 -9.75 -0.40
N GLY A 13 -24.79 -9.50 -0.70
CA GLY A 13 -25.88 -9.58 0.29
C GLY A 13 -26.13 -8.32 1.13
N LEU A 14 -25.46 -7.20 0.84
CA LEU A 14 -25.62 -5.94 1.57
C LEU A 14 -26.67 -4.97 0.98
N GLY A 15 -27.30 -5.34 -0.15
CA GLY A 15 -28.19 -4.46 -0.91
C GLY A 15 -27.44 -3.47 -1.79
N LEU A 16 -28.17 -2.77 -2.68
CA LEU A 16 -27.60 -1.78 -3.60
C LEU A 16 -27.30 -0.43 -2.92
N ASP A 17 -27.98 -0.13 -1.81
CA ASP A 17 -27.86 1.14 -1.07
C ASP A 17 -26.96 1.03 0.17
N PHE A 18 -26.00 0.11 0.17
CA PHE A 18 -25.10 -0.03 1.32
C PHE A 18 -24.18 1.20 1.44
N PRO A 19 -24.20 1.94 2.56
CA PRO A 19 -23.39 3.14 2.69
C PRO A 19 -21.90 2.77 2.73
N ALA A 20 -21.11 3.40 1.85
CA ALA A 20 -19.66 3.16 1.75
C ALA A 20 -18.90 3.49 3.05
N GLY A 21 -19.48 4.33 3.92
CA GLY A 21 -18.89 4.73 5.19
C GLY A 21 -17.59 5.53 5.01
N ARG A 22 -16.70 5.47 6.01
CA ARG A 22 -15.44 6.24 6.05
C ARG A 22 -14.21 5.40 5.61
N VAL A 23 -14.42 4.38 4.78
CA VAL A 23 -13.34 3.42 4.44
C VAL A 23 -12.17 4.08 3.71
N LEU A 24 -12.44 5.01 2.79
CA LEU A 24 -11.40 5.76 2.09
C LEU A 24 -10.59 6.64 3.06
N PHE A 25 -11.27 7.39 3.93
CA PHE A 25 -10.62 8.23 4.94
C PHE A 25 -9.75 7.41 5.91
N LYS A 26 -10.27 6.26 6.37
CA LYS A 26 -9.51 5.32 7.21
C LYS A 26 -8.26 4.84 6.49
N ARG A 27 -8.37 4.45 5.21
CA ARG A 27 -7.25 3.98 4.41
C ARG A 27 -6.16 5.04 4.21
N LEU A 28 -6.56 6.29 3.94
CA LEU A 28 -5.62 7.41 3.82
C LEU A 28 -4.91 7.69 5.15
N THR A 29 -5.63 7.66 6.26
CA THR A 29 -5.06 7.82 7.61
C THR A 29 -4.07 6.69 7.94
N GLU A 30 -4.36 5.45 7.57
CA GLU A 30 -3.44 4.31 7.76
C GLU A 30 -2.14 4.49 6.97
N HIS A 31 -2.22 4.99 5.74
CA HIS A 31 -1.06 5.29 4.91
C HIS A 31 -0.23 6.44 5.48
N ALA A 32 -0.88 7.52 5.93
CA ALA A 32 -0.19 8.64 6.60
C ALA A 32 0.58 8.16 7.83
N LYS A 33 -0.06 7.36 8.70
CA LYS A 33 0.59 6.76 9.88
C LYS A 33 1.78 5.87 9.52
N SER A 34 1.69 5.13 8.42
CA SER A 34 2.83 4.30 7.96
C SER A 34 4.02 5.17 7.56
N ILE A 35 3.77 6.31 6.92
CA ILE A 35 4.81 7.28 6.57
C ILE A 35 5.39 7.95 7.83
N GLU A 36 4.54 8.38 8.77
CA GLU A 36 4.97 8.98 10.04
C GLU A 36 5.81 8.04 10.90
N GLN A 37 5.57 6.73 10.80
CA GLN A 37 6.36 5.72 11.51
C GLN A 37 7.74 5.49 10.88
N ALA A 38 7.91 5.75 9.58
CA ALA A 38 9.18 5.56 8.91
C ALA A 38 10.21 6.60 9.36
N THR A 39 11.44 6.17 9.66
CA THR A 39 12.48 7.07 10.19
C THR A 39 13.10 7.98 9.14
N ASN A 40 12.88 7.70 7.86
CA ASN A 40 13.53 8.36 6.73
C ASN A 40 12.56 9.01 5.73
N LEU A 41 11.30 9.18 6.12
CA LEU A 41 10.28 9.89 5.35
C LEU A 41 9.66 10.99 6.20
N ASN A 42 9.28 12.09 5.55
CA ASN A 42 8.53 13.16 6.20
C ASN A 42 7.16 13.27 5.53
N LEU A 43 6.08 13.22 6.33
CA LEU A 43 4.70 13.28 5.82
C LEU A 43 4.43 14.55 4.99
N THR A 44 5.10 15.66 5.31
CA THR A 44 4.92 16.94 4.61
C THR A 44 5.42 16.93 3.16
N ASP A 45 6.24 15.96 2.77
CA ASP A 45 6.71 15.76 1.39
C ASP A 45 5.67 15.02 0.51
N PHE A 46 4.56 14.58 1.11
CA PHE A 46 3.54 13.79 0.42
C PHE A 46 2.24 14.57 0.24
N SER A 47 1.60 14.34 -0.91
CA SER A 47 0.23 14.76 -1.18
C SER A 47 -0.57 13.57 -1.67
N CYS A 48 -1.89 13.65 -1.53
CA CYS A 48 -2.79 12.63 -2.07
C CYS A 48 -3.90 13.27 -2.90
N ARG A 49 -4.34 12.54 -3.93
CA ARG A 49 -5.58 12.81 -4.65
C ARG A 49 -6.45 11.58 -4.50
N HIS A 50 -7.75 11.78 -4.33
CA HIS A 50 -8.70 10.69 -4.17
C HIS A 50 -9.97 10.96 -4.96
N LEU A 51 -10.60 9.91 -5.46
CA LEU A 51 -11.85 9.95 -6.20
C LEU A 51 -12.78 8.87 -5.64
N THR A 52 -14.02 9.26 -5.35
CA THR A 52 -15.09 8.33 -4.98
C THR A 52 -15.84 7.92 -6.24
N VAL A 53 -15.98 6.61 -6.45
CA VAL A 53 -16.68 6.00 -7.58
C VAL A 53 -17.51 4.83 -7.09
N ASP A 54 -18.46 4.35 -7.89
CA ASP A 54 -19.20 3.13 -7.57
C ASP A 54 -18.27 1.92 -7.47
N ASP A 55 -18.64 0.96 -6.63
CA ASP A 55 -17.82 -0.21 -6.29
C ASP A 55 -17.35 -1.01 -7.53
N ILE A 56 -18.14 -1.03 -8.60
CA ILE A 56 -17.81 -1.70 -9.86
C ILE A 56 -16.58 -1.08 -10.55
N TRP A 57 -16.39 0.24 -10.41
CA TRP A 57 -15.31 0.98 -11.04
C TRP A 57 -14.01 0.95 -10.23
N ILE A 58 -14.07 0.68 -8.92
CA ILE A 58 -12.91 0.74 -8.05
C ILE A 58 -11.77 -0.19 -8.50
N PRO A 59 -12.00 -1.50 -8.81
CA PRO A 59 -10.92 -2.38 -9.24
C PRO A 59 -10.35 -1.99 -10.60
N LEU A 60 -11.22 -1.62 -11.55
CA LEU A 60 -10.81 -1.25 -12.91
C LEU A 60 -9.99 0.04 -12.90
N GLY A 61 -10.46 1.07 -12.18
CA GLY A 61 -9.77 2.34 -12.06
C GLY A 61 -8.40 2.21 -11.41
N GLU A 62 -8.29 1.43 -10.33
CA GLU A 62 -6.99 1.17 -9.69
C GLU A 62 -6.01 0.50 -10.65
N SER A 63 -6.43 -0.58 -11.33
CA SER A 63 -5.59 -1.30 -12.29
C SER A 63 -5.14 -0.40 -13.43
N LEU A 64 -6.06 0.41 -14.00
CA LEU A 64 -5.75 1.34 -15.07
C LEU A 64 -4.73 2.40 -14.63
N LEU A 65 -4.89 2.99 -13.44
CA LEU A 65 -3.96 3.99 -12.92
C LEU A 65 -2.59 3.39 -12.59
N ILE A 66 -2.52 2.16 -12.09
CA ILE A 66 -1.24 1.47 -11.85
C ILE A 66 -0.53 1.20 -13.19
N GLU A 67 -1.27 0.74 -14.19
CA GLU A 67 -0.73 0.47 -15.52
C GLU A 67 -0.22 1.75 -16.20
N MET A 68 -1.01 2.82 -16.12
CA MET A 68 -0.72 4.11 -16.74
C MET A 68 0.47 4.82 -16.09
N PHE A 69 0.49 4.89 -14.76
CA PHE A 69 1.48 5.70 -14.05
C PHE A 69 2.69 4.92 -13.53
N ARG A 70 2.66 3.57 -13.63
CA ARG A 70 3.72 2.67 -13.17
C ARG A 70 4.31 3.06 -11.80
N PRO A 71 3.49 3.28 -10.76
CA PRO A 71 3.94 3.83 -9.49
C PRO A 71 4.91 2.88 -8.77
N LEU A 72 6.01 3.46 -8.24
CA LEU A 72 7.14 2.71 -7.67
C LEU A 72 6.73 1.73 -6.56
N TRP A 73 5.93 2.20 -5.60
CA TRP A 73 5.47 1.40 -4.44
C TRP A 73 4.41 0.35 -4.78
N ASN A 74 3.94 0.28 -6.03
CA ASN A 74 3.05 -0.79 -6.48
C ASN A 74 3.80 -1.85 -7.28
N LEU A 75 4.87 -1.48 -8.00
CA LEU A 75 5.51 -2.36 -8.99
C LEU A 75 6.93 -2.81 -8.62
N ALA A 76 7.72 -1.95 -7.96
CA ALA A 76 9.12 -2.23 -7.66
C ALA A 76 9.40 -2.41 -6.16
N VAL A 77 8.63 -1.71 -5.31
CA VAL A 77 8.81 -1.69 -3.85
C VAL A 77 7.47 -2.02 -3.18
N ASP A 78 7.15 -3.31 -3.11
CA ASP A 78 5.90 -3.79 -2.54
C ASP A 78 5.88 -3.70 -1.00
N GLY A 79 4.67 -3.66 -0.44
CA GLY A 79 4.45 -3.76 1.00
C GLY A 79 4.03 -2.47 1.71
N PHE A 80 3.96 -1.33 1.03
CA PHE A 80 3.45 -0.08 1.62
C PHE A 80 2.03 -0.25 2.20
N GLY A 81 1.14 -0.92 1.46
CA GLY A 81 -0.25 -1.14 1.86
C GLY A 81 -0.50 -2.31 2.79
N ASN A 82 0.55 -2.96 3.32
CA ASN A 82 0.42 -4.11 4.23
C ASN A 82 -0.08 -3.66 5.61
N HIS A 83 -0.81 -4.57 6.26
CA HIS A 83 -1.21 -4.44 7.66
C HIS A 83 -0.37 -5.38 8.53
N ASP A 84 -0.39 -5.15 9.84
CA ASP A 84 0.16 -6.08 10.81
C ASP A 84 -0.43 -7.49 10.56
N PRO A 85 0.41 -8.48 10.21
CA PRO A 85 -0.08 -9.81 9.86
C PRO A 85 -0.51 -10.61 11.11
N GLY A 86 -0.27 -10.09 12.32
CA GLY A 86 -0.57 -10.71 13.60
C GLY A 86 0.41 -11.83 13.97
N GLY A 87 0.35 -12.30 15.22
CA GLY A 87 1.35 -13.21 15.79
C GLY A 87 1.52 -14.56 15.09
N ARG A 88 0.52 -15.04 14.34
CA ARG A 88 0.58 -16.34 13.62
C ARG A 88 1.37 -16.29 12.31
N ARG A 89 1.82 -15.11 11.88
CA ARG A 89 2.50 -14.89 10.59
C ARG A 89 3.89 -14.27 10.75
N ALA A 90 4.48 -14.33 11.94
CA ALA A 90 5.80 -13.78 12.23
C ALA A 90 6.92 -14.38 11.35
N ALA A 91 6.73 -15.60 10.82
CA ALA A 91 7.68 -16.22 9.89
C ALA A 91 7.69 -15.57 8.49
N GLN A 92 6.73 -14.70 8.16
CA GLN A 92 6.73 -13.99 6.87
C GLN A 92 7.92 -13.05 6.77
N ASN A 93 8.43 -12.88 5.55
CA ASN A 93 9.54 -11.99 5.30
C ASN A 93 9.07 -10.52 5.39
N ILE A 94 9.96 -9.67 5.92
CA ILE A 94 9.82 -8.22 5.87
C ILE A 94 9.66 -7.76 4.40
N SER A 95 8.77 -6.81 4.18
CA SER A 95 8.49 -6.33 2.83
C SER A 95 9.61 -5.42 2.31
N PRO A 96 9.84 -5.32 0.99
CA PRO A 96 10.83 -4.38 0.43
C PRO A 96 10.60 -2.93 0.84
N TRP A 97 9.35 -2.51 1.02
CA TRP A 97 9.04 -1.18 1.55
C TRP A 97 9.55 -1.02 3.00
N ASP A 98 9.34 -2.01 3.87
CA ASP A 98 9.82 -1.97 5.27
C ASP A 98 11.34 -2.07 5.40
N VAL A 99 12.00 -2.72 4.45
CA VAL A 99 13.48 -2.75 4.36
C VAL A 99 14.02 -1.34 4.08
N LEU A 100 13.40 -0.61 3.15
CA LEU A 100 13.82 0.75 2.79
C LEU A 100 13.35 1.80 3.79
N HIS A 101 12.20 1.59 4.42
CA HIS A 101 11.53 2.56 5.28
C HIS A 101 11.26 1.94 6.66
N PRO A 102 12.31 1.72 7.47
CA PRO A 102 12.16 1.10 8.77
C PRO A 102 11.37 1.99 9.74
N GLY A 103 10.62 1.36 10.65
CA GLY A 103 9.96 2.05 11.76
C GLY A 103 8.58 1.52 12.14
N ARG A 104 7.90 0.77 11.26
CA ARG A 104 6.65 0.07 11.61
C ARG A 104 6.93 -1.01 12.67
N PRO A 105 6.36 -0.94 13.90
CA PRO A 105 6.74 -1.84 14.99
C PRO A 105 6.49 -3.32 14.74
N TRP A 106 5.51 -3.66 13.89
CA TRP A 106 5.20 -5.04 13.53
C TRP A 106 6.17 -5.60 12.49
N ALA A 107 6.74 -4.77 11.62
CA ALA A 107 7.67 -5.20 10.59
C ALA A 107 9.01 -5.66 11.19
N ALA A 108 9.42 -5.07 12.30
CA ALA A 108 10.61 -5.46 13.06
C ALA A 108 10.54 -6.89 13.64
N LYS A 109 9.35 -7.50 13.67
CA LYS A 109 9.12 -8.87 14.18
C LYS A 109 9.13 -9.93 13.07
N LEU A 110 9.27 -9.50 11.82
CA LEU A 110 9.24 -10.37 10.64
C LEU A 110 10.63 -10.93 10.33
N SER A 111 10.65 -12.06 9.60
CA SER A 111 11.88 -12.67 9.11
C SER A 111 12.60 -11.79 8.09
N SER A 112 13.91 -11.96 7.93
CA SER A 112 14.69 -11.28 6.91
C SER A 112 14.17 -11.57 5.49
N GLY A 113 14.12 -10.53 4.66
CA GLY A 113 13.64 -10.59 3.28
C GLY A 113 14.75 -10.20 2.30
N LYS A 114 14.37 -9.43 1.26
CA LYS A 114 15.34 -8.81 0.34
C LYS A 114 16.28 -7.87 1.11
N THR A 115 17.53 -7.76 0.67
CA THR A 115 18.45 -6.76 1.22
C THR A 115 18.13 -5.38 0.66
N GLU A 116 18.55 -4.32 1.34
CA GLU A 116 18.43 -2.95 0.84
C GLU A 116 19.03 -2.81 -0.57
N ALA A 117 20.20 -3.42 -0.81
CA ALA A 117 20.85 -3.43 -2.12
C ALA A 117 19.97 -4.06 -3.22
N ASP A 118 19.28 -5.16 -2.92
CA ASP A 118 18.36 -5.81 -3.87
C ASP A 118 17.18 -4.89 -4.21
N VAL A 119 16.63 -4.21 -3.21
CA VAL A 119 15.49 -3.29 -3.42
C VAL A 119 15.93 -2.07 -4.23
N LEU A 120 17.10 -1.49 -3.93
CA LEU A 120 17.67 -0.37 -4.68
C LEU A 120 17.96 -0.72 -6.14
N ALA A 121 18.50 -1.92 -6.40
CA ALA A 121 18.69 -2.42 -7.76
C ALA A 121 17.34 -2.53 -8.51
N GLY A 122 16.28 -2.98 -7.83
CA GLY A 122 14.92 -3.00 -8.35
C GLY A 122 14.39 -1.61 -8.72
N ILE A 123 14.60 -0.61 -7.86
CA ILE A 123 14.23 0.79 -8.11
C ILE A 123 14.97 1.34 -9.34
N LYS A 124 16.27 1.09 -9.44
CA LYS A 124 17.09 1.55 -10.57
C LYS A 124 16.57 0.99 -11.89
N LYS A 125 16.34 -0.33 -11.93
CA LYS A 125 15.77 -1.01 -13.10
C LYS A 125 14.40 -0.45 -13.48
N HIS A 126 13.50 -0.25 -12.51
CA HIS A 126 12.17 0.31 -12.75
C HIS A 126 12.23 1.71 -13.37
N ARG A 127 13.13 2.57 -12.88
CA ARG A 127 13.33 3.92 -13.41
C ARG A 127 13.94 3.92 -14.82
N GLU A 128 14.81 2.97 -15.14
CA GLU A 128 15.40 2.86 -16.49
C GLU A 128 14.39 2.37 -17.53
N GLN A 129 13.48 1.48 -17.13
CA GLN A 129 12.47 0.89 -18.03
C GLN A 129 11.28 1.82 -18.34
N HIS A 130 11.07 2.85 -17.52
CA HIS A 130 9.87 3.71 -17.57
C HIS A 130 10.22 5.21 -17.53
N LYS A 131 11.37 5.57 -18.10
CA LYS A 131 11.81 6.95 -18.33
C LYS A 131 11.21 7.54 -19.61
#